data_AF-A0A6N2CQ82-F1
#
_entry.id   AF-A0A6N2CQ82-F1
#
_cell.length_a   1.000
_cell.length_b   1.000
_cell.length_c   1.000
_cell.angle_alpha   90.00
_cell.angle_beta   90.00
_cell.angle_gamma   90.00
#
_symmetry.space_group_name_H-M   'P 1'
#
loop_
_entity.id
_entity.type
_entity.pdbx_description
1 polymer ?
#
loop_
_entity_poly.entity_id
_entity_poly.type
_entity_poly.pdbx_seq_one_letter_code
_entity_poly.pdbx_strand_id
1 'polypeptide(L)'
;MKDTFISSEGRIGRVAYVVRLLLLAALTFAVTWLAIGYFNQWHDGNYSPLGPFVGIVVGVFCLMAGLMQLLKRLRDMGKPAYWTLLMLLPGVNILVLLYTAVAPSKG
;
A
#
# COMPACT_ATOMS: atom_id res chain seq x y z
N MET A 1 15.66 -4.18 -21.09
CA MET A 1 14.88 -5.03 -20.17
C MET A 1 13.88 -4.11 -19.48
N LYS A 2 12.59 -4.39 -19.58
CA LYS A 2 11.53 -3.47 -19.12
C LYS A 2 11.48 -3.52 -17.59
N ASP A 3 11.87 -2.42 -16.94
CA ASP A 3 11.68 -2.21 -15.51
C ASP A 3 10.19 -2.14 -15.19
N THR A 4 9.60 -3.32 -15.02
CA THR A 4 8.22 -3.49 -14.61
C THR A 4 8.10 -2.96 -13.19
N PHE A 5 7.33 -1.89 -13.00
CA PHE A 5 7.00 -1.33 -11.67
C PHE A 5 6.35 -2.36 -10.73
N ILE A 6 5.90 -3.50 -11.28
CA ILE A 6 5.36 -4.69 -10.60
C ILE A 6 6.31 -5.91 -10.74
N SER A 7 7.63 -5.72 -10.89
CA SER A 7 8.57 -6.84 -10.90
C SER A 7 8.77 -7.38 -9.48
N SER A 8 8.36 -8.63 -9.22
CA SER A 8 8.54 -9.34 -7.93
C SER A 8 10.01 -9.71 -7.63
N GLU A 9 10.91 -9.47 -8.59
CA GLU A 9 12.33 -9.76 -8.49
C GLU A 9 13.15 -8.47 -8.39
N GLY A 10 14.01 -8.39 -7.37
CA GLY A 10 14.91 -7.27 -7.13
C GLY A 10 14.90 -6.77 -5.69
N ARG A 11 15.99 -6.11 -5.31
CA ARG A 11 16.13 -5.44 -4.02
C ARG A 11 15.51 -4.04 -4.08
N ILE A 12 14.77 -3.66 -3.05
CA ILE A 12 14.18 -2.33 -2.88
C ILE A 12 14.97 -1.56 -1.80
N GLY A 13 15.58 -0.46 -2.23
CA GLY A 13 16.20 0.51 -1.34
C GLY A 13 15.17 1.13 -0.39
N ARG A 14 15.61 1.52 0.81
CA ARG A 14 14.75 2.07 1.87
C ARG A 14 13.92 3.27 1.40
N VAL A 15 14.55 4.23 0.73
CA VAL A 15 13.88 5.46 0.26
C VAL A 15 12.84 5.12 -0.81
N ALA A 16 13.17 4.25 -1.76
CA ALA A 16 12.23 3.80 -2.79
C ALA A 16 11.03 3.04 -2.21
N TYR A 17 11.23 2.25 -1.15
CA TYR A 17 10.13 1.61 -0.41
C TYR A 17 9.17 2.64 0.18
N VAL A 18 9.69 3.58 0.96
CA VAL A 18 8.88 4.59 1.65
C VAL A 18 8.14 5.46 0.64
N VAL A 19 8.82 5.93 -0.41
CA VAL A 19 8.18 6.74 -1.47
C VAL A 19 7.06 5.98 -2.16
N ARG A 20 7.27 4.72 -2.53
CA ARG A 20 6.21 3.92 -3.18
C ARG A 20 5.03 3.65 -2.24
N LEU A 21 5.28 3.43 -0.96
CA LEU A 21 4.24 3.21 0.03
C LEU A 21 3.40 4.48 0.26
N LEU A 22 4.07 5.64 0.32
CA LEU A 22 3.40 6.95 0.36
C LEU A 22 2.59 7.23 -0.91
N LEU A 23 3.11 6.88 -2.10
CA LEU A 23 2.38 7.03 -3.35
C LEU A 23 1.11 6.17 -3.40
N LEU A 24 1.19 4.91 -2.94
CA LEU A 24 0.02 4.02 -2.86
C LEU A 24 -1.03 4.52 -1.87
N ALA A 25 -0.59 5.04 -0.71
CA ALA A 25 -1.48 5.65 0.27
C ALA A 25 -2.14 6.92 -0.29
N ALA A 26 -1.36 7.81 -0.91
CA ALA A 26 -1.86 9.04 -1.54
C ALA A 26 -2.85 8.74 -2.67
N LEU A 27 -2.56 7.74 -3.51
CA LEU A 27 -3.46 7.30 -4.57
C LEU A 27 -4.79 6.79 -4.00
N THR A 28 -4.75 5.95 -2.98
CA THR A 28 -5.96 5.42 -2.33
C THR A 28 -6.81 6.55 -1.75
N PHE A 29 -6.17 7.51 -1.07
CA PHE A 29 -6.83 8.66 -0.48
C PHE A 29 -7.45 9.57 -1.55
N ALA A 30 -6.70 9.91 -2.59
CA ALA A 30 -7.17 10.76 -3.68
C ALA A 30 -8.36 10.13 -4.42
N VAL A 31 -8.29 8.84 -4.75
CA VAL A 31 -9.39 8.14 -5.43
C VAL A 31 -10.63 8.06 -4.53
N THR A 32 -10.46 7.79 -3.24
CA THR A 32 -11.58 7.75 -2.28
C THR A 32 -12.24 9.13 -2.16
N TRP A 33 -11.46 10.19 -2.03
CA TRP A 33 -11.97 11.56 -1.91
C TRP A 33 -12.72 12.00 -3.17
N LEU A 34 -12.16 11.73 -4.36
CA LEU A 34 -12.80 12.02 -5.65
C LEU A 34 -14.08 11.20 -5.83
N ALA A 35 -14.06 9.91 -5.48
CA ALA A 35 -15.24 9.05 -5.58
C ALA A 35 -16.37 9.56 -4.66
N ILE A 36 -16.07 9.89 -3.40
CA ILE A 36 -17.07 10.44 -2.47
C ILE A 36 -17.64 11.77 -3.02
N GLY A 37 -16.78 12.68 -3.48
CA GLY A 37 -17.22 13.96 -4.05
C GLY A 37 -18.14 13.78 -5.25
N TYR A 38 -17.80 12.84 -6.15
CA TYR A 38 -18.57 12.53 -7.33
C TYR A 38 -19.94 11.92 -7.02
N PHE A 39 -19.98 10.90 -6.16
CA PHE A 39 -21.24 10.20 -5.82
C PHE A 39 -22.15 11.00 -4.88
N ASN A 40 -21.61 11.97 -4.13
CA ASN A 40 -22.43 12.90 -3.34
C ASN A 40 -23.17 13.92 -4.21
N GLN A 41 -22.69 14.20 -5.43
CA GLN A 41 -23.29 15.18 -6.36
C GLN A 41 -24.10 14.50 -7.47
N TRP A 42 -24.18 13.17 -7.47
CA TRP A 42 -24.80 12.39 -8.54
C TRP A 42 -26.34 12.37 -8.38
N HIS A 43 -27.07 12.88 -9.39
CA HIS A 43 -28.55 12.83 -9.51
C HIS A 43 -29.36 13.33 -8.31
N ASP A 44 -29.02 14.47 -7.69
CA ASP A 44 -29.79 15.08 -6.58
C ASP A 44 -30.11 14.12 -5.40
N GLY A 45 -29.43 12.98 -5.37
CA GLY A 45 -29.69 11.84 -4.51
C GLY A 45 -28.39 11.42 -3.87
N ASN A 46 -28.42 11.25 -2.56
CA ASN A 46 -27.22 10.93 -1.79
C ASN A 46 -26.86 9.45 -1.99
N TYR A 47 -26.21 9.11 -3.11
CA TYR A 47 -25.63 7.77 -3.37
C TYR A 47 -24.33 7.56 -2.57
N SER A 48 -24.39 7.98 -1.30
CA SER A 48 -23.30 8.02 -0.33
C SER A 48 -22.52 6.71 -0.18
N PRO A 49 -23.11 5.50 -0.31
CA PRO A 49 -22.35 4.25 -0.14
C PRO A 49 -21.42 3.91 -1.31
N LEU A 50 -21.66 4.42 -2.52
CA LEU A 50 -20.89 4.03 -3.71
C LEU A 50 -19.48 4.65 -3.73
N GLY A 51 -19.31 5.87 -3.22
CA GLY A 51 -18.00 6.52 -3.11
C GLY A 51 -17.01 5.75 -2.24
N PRO A 52 -17.37 5.44 -0.98
CA PRO A 52 -16.57 4.58 -0.11
C PRO A 52 -16.33 3.18 -0.69
N PHE A 53 -17.30 2.60 -1.40
CA PHE A 53 -17.15 1.30 -2.04
C PHE A 53 -16.01 1.30 -3.09
N VAL A 54 -15.99 2.29 -3.99
CA VAL A 54 -14.91 2.45 -4.98
C VAL A 54 -13.56 2.65 -4.27
N GLY A 55 -13.53 3.45 -3.21
CA GLY A 55 -12.35 3.66 -2.37
C GLY A 55 -11.82 2.35 -1.77
N ILE A 56 -12.70 1.50 -1.24
CA ILE A 56 -12.34 0.18 -0.70
C ILE A 56 -11.75 -0.71 -1.79
N VAL A 57 -12.38 -0.81 -2.97
CA VAL A 57 -11.89 -1.63 -4.07
C VAL A 57 -10.47 -1.22 -4.45
N VAL A 58 -10.24 0.08 -4.67
CA VAL A 58 -8.92 0.61 -5.02
C VAL A 58 -7.92 0.44 -3.87
N GLY A 59 -8.37 0.62 -2.63
CA GLY A 59 -7.57 0.39 -1.43
C GLY A 59 -7.09 -1.05 -1.31
N VAL A 60 -7.91 -2.04 -1.64
CA VAL A 60 -7.52 -3.46 -1.65
C VAL A 60 -6.41 -3.71 -2.68
N PHE A 61 -6.53 -3.19 -3.90
CA PHE A 61 -5.46 -3.31 -4.90
C PHE A 61 -4.15 -2.64 -4.45
N CYS A 62 -4.25 -1.45 -3.84
CA CYS A 62 -3.08 -0.73 -3.31
C CYS A 62 -2.44 -1.48 -2.13
N LEU A 63 -3.24 -2.10 -1.26
CA LEU A 63 -2.77 -2.94 -0.16
C LEU A 63 -2.02 -4.16 -0.68
N MET A 64 -2.55 -4.86 -1.69
CA MET A 64 -1.85 -5.98 -2.32
C MET A 64 -0.52 -5.54 -2.94
N ALA A 65 -0.49 -4.38 -3.60
CA ALA A 65 0.74 -3.80 -4.13
C ALA A 65 1.75 -3.45 -3.03
N GLY A 66 1.28 -2.90 -1.91
CA GLY A 66 2.10 -2.59 -0.73
C GLY A 66 2.69 -3.84 -0.09
N LEU A 67 1.92 -4.92 0.03
CA LEU A 67 2.38 -6.21 0.53
C LEU A 67 3.49 -6.81 -0.35
N MET A 68 3.37 -6.71 -1.67
CA MET A 68 4.43 -7.14 -2.60
C MET A 68 5.72 -6.34 -2.41
N GLN A 69 5.63 -5.04 -2.12
CA GLN A 69 6.79 -4.20 -1.82
C GLN A 69 7.40 -4.54 -0.46
N LEU A 70 6.58 -4.83 0.55
CA LEU A 70 7.01 -5.27 1.87
C LEU A 70 7.76 -6.60 1.79
N LEU A 71 7.26 -7.57 1.02
CA LEU A 71 7.93 -8.87 0.84
C LEU A 71 9.35 -8.70 0.28
N LYS A 72 9.54 -7.81 -0.69
CA LYS A 72 10.87 -7.47 -1.22
C LYS A 72 11.74 -6.86 -0.14
N ARG A 73 11.20 -5.90 0.64
CA ARG A 73 11.93 -5.25 1.71
C ARG A 73 12.35 -6.23 2.82
N LEU A 74 11.48 -7.15 3.20
CA LEU A 74 11.78 -8.20 4.17
C LEU A 74 12.87 -9.14 3.65
N ARG A 75 12.81 -9.51 2.37
CA ARG A 75 13.84 -10.31 1.70
C ARG A 75 15.21 -9.60 1.74
N ASP A 76 15.24 -8.29 1.48
CA ASP A 76 16.47 -7.47 1.57
C ASP A 76 17.01 -7.33 3.00
N MET A 77 16.17 -7.53 4.00
CA MET A 77 16.59 -7.54 5.40
C MET A 77 17.05 -8.92 5.88
N GLY A 78 17.00 -9.94 5.01
CA GLY A 78 17.22 -11.35 5.36
C GLY A 78 16.16 -11.87 6.33
N LYS A 79 14.98 -11.24 6.37
CA LYS A 79 13.87 -11.63 7.23
C LYS A 79 12.91 -12.54 6.45
N PRO A 80 12.42 -13.60 7.09
CA PRO A 80 11.51 -14.55 6.46
C PRO A 80 10.11 -13.95 6.20
N ALA A 81 9.43 -14.49 5.20
CA ALA A 81 8.17 -13.94 4.69
C ALA A 81 7.01 -13.97 5.70
N TYR A 82 7.06 -14.81 6.74
CA TYR A 82 6.01 -14.86 7.78
C TYR A 82 5.84 -13.52 8.53
N TRP A 83 6.81 -12.62 8.46
CA TRP A 83 6.67 -11.26 8.99
C TRP A 83 5.53 -10.46 8.33
N THR A 84 5.09 -10.82 7.12
CA THR A 84 3.93 -10.18 6.50
C THR A 84 2.62 -10.53 7.20
N LEU A 85 2.54 -11.67 7.90
CA LEU A 85 1.36 -12.04 8.67
C LEU A 85 1.09 -11.04 9.81
N LEU A 86 2.14 -10.38 10.32
CA LEU A 86 1.99 -9.33 11.32
C LEU A 86 1.23 -8.11 10.78
N MET A 87 1.08 -7.97 9.46
CA MET A 87 0.21 -6.93 8.89
C MET A 87 -1.29 -7.19 9.05
N LEU A 88 -1.71 -8.43 9.33
CA LEU A 88 -3.11 -8.72 9.65
C LEU A 88 -3.52 -8.21 11.04
N LEU A 89 -2.55 -8.02 11.93
CA LEU A 89 -2.81 -7.55 13.29
C LEU A 89 -2.91 -6.02 13.29
N PRO A 90 -4.09 -5.44 13.61
CA PRO A 90 -4.24 -4.00 13.69
C PRO A 90 -3.33 -3.42 14.78
N GLY A 91 -2.70 -2.29 14.50
CA GLY A 91 -1.72 -1.64 15.37
C GLY A 91 -0.30 -2.20 15.20
N VAL A 92 -0.13 -3.53 15.18
CA VAL A 92 1.17 -4.17 14.91
C VAL A 92 1.64 -3.88 13.49
N ASN A 93 0.71 -3.82 12.53
CA ASN A 93 0.97 -3.46 11.14
C ASN A 93 1.72 -2.11 10.98
N ILE A 94 1.35 -1.09 11.76
CA ILE A 94 2.01 0.24 11.74
C ILE A 94 3.44 0.12 12.29
N LEU A 95 3.64 -0.60 13.39
CA LEU A 95 4.98 -0.82 13.96
C LEU A 95 5.90 -1.56 12.99
N VAL A 96 5.37 -2.56 12.30
CA VAL A 96 6.12 -3.32 11.28
C VAL A 96 6.49 -2.40 10.10
N LEU A 97 5.58 -1.55 9.65
CA LEU A 97 5.87 -0.55 8.60
C LEU A 97 6.96 0.44 9.00
N LEU A 98 6.87 0.99 10.21
CA LEU A 98 7.88 1.90 10.74
C LEU A 98 9.24 1.20 10.86
N TYR A 99 9.24 -0.04 11.37
CA TYR A 99 10.44 -0.83 11.47
C TYR A 99 11.07 -1.11 10.10
N THR A 100 10.30 -1.54 9.09
CA THR A 100 10.86 -1.81 7.74
C THR A 100 11.29 -0.54 7.00
N ALA A 101 10.70 0.61 7.34
CA ALA A 101 11.11 1.93 6.87
C ALA A 101 12.42 2.41 7.51
N VAL A 102 12.72 2.07 8.76
CA VAL A 102 13.90 2.56 9.50
C VAL A 102 15.04 1.53 9.58
N ALA A 103 14.76 0.25 9.42
CA ALA A 103 15.77 -0.80 9.55
C ALA A 103 16.73 -0.82 8.34
N PRO A 104 18.05 -0.99 8.54
CA PRO A 104 19.01 -1.09 7.44
C PRO A 104 18.79 -2.39 6.65
N SER A 105 18.95 -2.35 5.32
CA SER A 105 19.02 -3.62 4.57
C SER A 105 20.35 -4.27 4.88
N LYS A 106 20.36 -5.60 5.00
CA LYS A 106 21.61 -6.33 4.97
C LYS A 106 22.01 -6.37 3.50
N GLY A 107 23.14 -5.71 3.18
CA GLY A 107 23.68 -5.61 1.82
C GLY A 107 23.91 -6.96 1.17
#